data_AF-A0A976CC89-F1
#
_entry.id   AF-A0A976CC89-F1
#
_cell.length_a   1.000
_cell.length_b   1.000
_cell.length_c   1.000
_cell.angle_alpha   90.00
_cell.angle_beta   90.00
_cell.angle_gamma   90.00
#
_symmetry.space_group_name_H-M   'P 1'
#
loop_
_entity.id
_entity.type
_entity.pdbx_description
1 polymer ?
#
loop_
_entity_poly.entity_id
_entity_poly.type
_entity_poly.pdbx_seq_one_letter_code
_entity_poly.pdbx_strand_id
1 'polypeptide(L)'
;MKIITILLLFILIIACQSKKTTTEKTVVTNNEIIKIVNNSPKKNWKYPQKDSAQYLFYLNKRYFAKDLEKIKKKELSNLNTTLKAKYKIDFKTYSYQKYFNIAYRCTDAQRNHLEYVSYLFFKDTYQKYFRYEPKNPFQIVYFATKQEYTKYTGSSAYGFYQPSSKTLYTYTGSGEGTLWHELVHAFVDTNIEHDIQQWFSEGLASFYEMGGVHQNKFLEGYTNWRQPLLIKMLARKDYLPLEVFLQEDEMSEDDAYAKARFLFCYLWINNKMIPFVNTYLYDLSAKYKGKALTKKTIELLEKLLKKSLEEIEKEYEVLAKKLPPYQKLTTK
;
A
#
# COMPACT_ATOMS: atom_id res chain seq x y z
N MET A 1 8.05 90.62 -31.36
CA MET A 1 7.89 91.84 -30.55
C MET A 1 7.77 91.40 -29.09
N LYS A 2 8.63 91.97 -28.22
CA LYS A 2 8.82 91.59 -26.80
C LYS A 2 7.55 91.81 -25.96
N ILE A 3 7.46 91.09 -24.84
CA ILE A 3 7.13 91.53 -23.45
C ILE A 3 6.79 90.24 -22.65
N ILE A 4 7.66 89.74 -21.76
CA ILE A 4 7.92 90.16 -20.36
C ILE A 4 6.75 89.74 -19.44
N THR A 5 6.84 89.26 -18.20
CA THR A 5 7.83 88.65 -17.26
C THR A 5 7.01 88.50 -15.93
N ILE A 6 7.50 87.70 -14.96
CA ILE A 6 7.31 87.83 -13.47
C ILE A 6 6.02 87.22 -12.88
N LEU A 7 5.95 86.62 -11.68
CA LEU A 7 6.84 85.95 -10.69
C LEU A 7 5.98 85.83 -9.40
N LEU A 8 6.11 84.69 -8.68
CA LEU A 8 6.12 84.54 -7.20
C LEU A 8 4.96 85.00 -6.29
N LEU A 9 4.38 84.06 -5.51
CA LEU A 9 4.43 83.91 -4.02
C LEU A 9 3.42 82.81 -3.57
N PHE A 10 3.86 81.66 -3.02
CA PHE A 10 4.05 81.29 -1.59
C PHE A 10 2.79 80.82 -0.80
N ILE A 11 2.83 79.54 -0.38
CA ILE A 11 2.50 78.96 0.96
C ILE A 11 1.00 78.98 1.42
N LEU A 12 0.33 77.95 1.99
CA LEU A 12 0.67 76.92 2.99
C LEU A 12 -0.29 75.69 2.92
N ILE A 13 0.13 74.63 3.60
CA ILE A 13 -0.40 73.28 3.82
C ILE A 13 -1.78 73.21 4.51
N ILE A 14 -2.61 72.19 4.18
CA ILE A 14 -3.25 71.24 5.11
C ILE A 14 -3.66 69.97 4.33
N ALA A 15 -3.27 68.81 4.88
CA ALA A 15 -3.54 67.49 4.37
C ALA A 15 -4.96 67.02 4.68
N CYS A 16 -5.59 66.29 3.76
CA CYS A 16 -6.35 65.10 4.14
C CYS A 16 -6.47 64.13 2.96
N GLN A 17 -6.03 62.90 3.21
CA GLN A 17 -6.13 61.77 2.31
C GLN A 17 -7.59 61.29 2.24
N SER A 18 -8.11 61.06 1.04
CA SER A 18 -8.96 59.89 0.82
C SER A 18 -8.73 59.39 -0.61
N LYS A 19 -8.26 58.14 -0.69
CA LYS A 19 -7.83 57.47 -1.91
C LYS A 19 -9.04 57.10 -2.75
N LYS A 20 -8.92 57.41 -4.05
CA LYS A 20 -9.76 56.93 -5.14
C LYS A 20 -9.87 55.41 -5.12
N THR A 21 -11.11 54.94 -5.15
CA THR A 21 -11.51 53.59 -5.51
C THR A 21 -11.30 53.39 -7.01
N THR A 22 -10.28 52.59 -7.37
CA THR A 22 -10.15 52.01 -8.69
C THR A 22 -10.54 50.54 -8.60
N THR A 23 -11.50 50.17 -9.44
CA THR A 23 -12.04 48.83 -9.65
C THR A 23 -10.95 47.87 -10.14
N GLU A 24 -10.45 47.01 -9.26
CA GLU A 24 -9.71 45.81 -9.65
C GLU A 24 -10.68 44.63 -9.79
N LYS A 25 -10.77 44.11 -11.02
CA LYS A 25 -11.32 42.79 -11.32
C LYS A 25 -10.52 41.75 -10.53
N THR A 26 -11.13 41.20 -9.49
CA THR A 26 -10.56 40.11 -8.73
C THR A 26 -10.59 38.85 -9.59
N VAL A 27 -9.43 38.42 -10.06
CA VAL A 27 -9.19 37.08 -10.57
C VAL A 27 -9.41 36.12 -9.40
N VAL A 28 -10.54 35.41 -9.43
CA VAL A 28 -10.84 34.35 -8.46
C VAL A 28 -9.84 33.22 -8.70
N THR A 29 -8.82 33.13 -7.85
CA THR A 29 -7.87 32.01 -7.82
C THR A 29 -8.54 30.78 -7.17
N ASN A 30 -8.14 29.60 -7.63
CA ASN A 30 -8.70 28.25 -7.37
C ASN A 30 -8.70 27.75 -5.89
N ASN A 31 -8.84 28.60 -4.88
CA ASN A 31 -8.44 28.28 -3.49
C ASN A 31 -9.51 28.26 -2.39
N GLU A 32 -10.80 28.05 -2.67
CA GLU A 32 -11.81 27.94 -1.58
C GLU A 32 -12.94 26.91 -1.82
N ILE A 33 -12.65 25.60 -1.86
CA ILE A 33 -13.75 24.59 -1.98
C ILE A 33 -13.70 23.46 -0.93
N ILE A 34 -12.79 23.43 0.05
CA ILE A 34 -12.71 22.28 0.98
C ILE A 34 -12.86 22.71 2.45
N LYS A 35 -13.99 22.35 3.07
CA LYS A 35 -14.17 22.43 4.54
C LYS A 35 -13.73 21.11 5.17
N ILE A 36 -12.49 21.07 5.67
CA ILE A 36 -11.96 19.95 6.46
C ILE A 36 -12.36 20.16 7.92
N VAL A 37 -12.93 19.14 8.56
CA VAL A 37 -13.17 19.15 10.01
C VAL A 37 -11.89 18.68 10.70
N ASN A 38 -11.05 19.63 11.13
CA ASN A 38 -9.80 19.32 11.84
C ASN A 38 -10.08 19.05 13.32
N ASN A 39 -9.92 17.80 13.75
CA ASN A 39 -9.58 17.49 15.14
C ASN A 39 -8.06 17.19 15.19
N SER A 40 -7.33 17.92 16.03
CA SER A 40 -5.86 17.95 16.23
C SER A 40 -5.11 16.59 16.33
N PRO A 41 -3.78 16.61 16.53
CA PRO A 41 -2.66 16.71 15.57
C PRO A 41 -2.18 15.32 15.09
N LYS A 42 -1.40 15.25 13.99
CA LYS A 42 -0.43 14.19 13.55
C LYS A 42 -0.64 12.69 13.92
N LYS A 43 -1.81 12.25 14.38
CA LYS A 43 -2.04 10.93 14.94
C LYS A 43 -2.55 10.00 13.85
N ASN A 44 -1.91 8.86 13.67
CA ASN A 44 -2.43 7.79 12.81
C ASN A 44 -3.78 7.33 13.38
N TRP A 45 -4.84 7.47 12.58
CA TRP A 45 -6.20 7.11 12.98
C TRP A 45 -6.33 5.59 12.93
N LYS A 46 -6.89 4.97 13.97
CA LYS A 46 -7.05 3.51 14.01
C LYS A 46 -8.19 3.04 13.10
N TYR A 47 -8.04 1.94 12.39
CA TYR A 47 -9.15 1.34 11.66
C TYR A 47 -10.03 0.46 12.58
N PRO A 48 -11.37 0.36 12.37
CA PRO A 48 -12.19 1.15 11.46
C PRO A 48 -12.71 2.45 12.11
N GLN A 49 -12.91 3.47 11.28
CA GLN A 49 -13.61 4.70 11.68
C GLN A 49 -15.14 4.57 11.49
N LYS A 50 -15.91 5.25 12.33
CA LYS A 50 -17.39 5.25 12.28
C LYS A 50 -17.92 6.52 11.60
N ASP A 51 -18.73 6.34 10.57
CA ASP A 51 -19.39 7.42 9.84
C ASP A 51 -20.69 7.89 10.52
N SER A 52 -21.19 9.05 10.10
CA SER A 52 -22.54 9.53 10.43
C SER A 52 -23.26 10.07 9.19
N ALA A 53 -24.57 10.32 9.29
CA ALA A 53 -25.37 10.80 8.16
C ALA A 53 -24.85 12.10 7.53
N GLN A 54 -24.17 12.95 8.31
CA GLN A 54 -23.64 14.25 7.86
C GLN A 54 -22.17 14.18 7.43
N TYR A 55 -21.39 13.23 7.98
CA TYR A 55 -19.95 13.17 7.83
C TYR A 55 -19.46 11.78 7.48
N LEU A 56 -18.59 11.71 6.48
CA LEU A 56 -17.95 10.47 6.06
C LEU A 56 -16.44 10.56 6.35
N PHE A 57 -15.91 9.49 6.92
CA PHE A 57 -14.47 9.28 7.00
C PHE A 57 -13.95 8.82 5.65
N TYR A 58 -13.03 9.61 5.11
CA TYR A 58 -12.24 9.23 3.96
C TYR A 58 -10.78 9.23 4.37
N LEU A 59 -10.14 8.06 4.26
CA LEU A 59 -8.79 7.84 4.75
C LEU A 59 -8.72 8.21 6.24
N ASN A 60 -7.74 9.03 6.62
CA ASN A 60 -7.54 9.54 7.97
C ASN A 60 -8.23 10.89 8.25
N LYS A 61 -9.21 11.32 7.45
CA LYS A 61 -9.90 12.62 7.58
C LYS A 61 -11.41 12.47 7.53
N ARG A 62 -12.11 13.45 8.11
CA ARG A 62 -13.57 13.57 8.04
C ARG A 62 -13.95 14.68 7.07
N TYR A 63 -14.91 14.38 6.22
CA TYR A 63 -15.47 15.31 5.25
C TYR A 63 -16.99 15.37 5.40
N PHE A 64 -17.57 16.51 5.05
CA PHE A 64 -19.00 16.54 4.77
C PHE A 64 -19.28 15.64 3.56
N ALA A 65 -20.35 14.84 3.61
CA ALA A 65 -20.67 13.89 2.55
C ALA A 65 -20.72 14.56 1.15
N LYS A 66 -21.31 15.75 1.06
CA LYS A 66 -21.40 16.55 -0.18
C LYS A 66 -20.05 17.02 -0.75
N ASP A 67 -19.03 17.15 0.09
CA ASP A 67 -17.71 17.64 -0.30
C ASP A 67 -16.78 16.49 -0.70
N LEU A 68 -17.00 15.29 -0.15
CA LEU A 68 -16.21 14.10 -0.46
C LEU A 68 -16.27 13.73 -1.95
N GLU A 69 -17.45 13.83 -2.57
CA GLU A 69 -17.62 13.58 -4.01
C GLU A 69 -16.75 14.50 -4.87
N LYS A 70 -16.63 15.78 -4.51
CA LYS A 70 -15.78 16.73 -5.24
C LYS A 70 -14.30 16.38 -5.09
N ILE A 71 -13.90 15.93 -3.91
CA ILE A 71 -12.52 15.50 -3.62
C ILE A 71 -12.16 14.29 -4.47
N LYS A 72 -12.99 13.24 -4.43
CA LYS A 72 -12.77 12.03 -5.22
C LYS A 72 -12.72 12.32 -6.72
N LYS A 73 -13.62 13.16 -7.24
CA LYS A 73 -13.57 13.60 -8.66
C LYS A 73 -12.26 14.30 -9.01
N LYS A 74 -11.76 15.18 -8.13
CA LYS A 74 -10.47 15.86 -8.32
C LYS A 74 -9.31 14.86 -8.33
N GLU A 75 -9.30 13.90 -7.41
CA GLU A 75 -8.27 12.86 -7.34
C GLU A 75 -8.25 11.98 -8.60
N LEU A 76 -9.42 11.55 -9.09
CA LEU A 76 -9.51 10.78 -10.35
C LEU A 76 -9.08 11.60 -11.57
N SER A 77 -9.40 12.89 -11.61
CA SER A 77 -8.95 13.79 -12.69
C SER A 77 -7.43 13.94 -12.70
N ASN A 78 -6.81 14.10 -11.52
CA ASN A 78 -5.37 14.17 -11.36
C ASN A 78 -4.69 12.85 -11.78
N LEU A 79 -5.25 11.71 -11.37
CA LEU A 79 -4.78 10.39 -11.78
C LEU A 79 -4.82 10.23 -13.30
N ASN A 80 -5.96 10.54 -13.92
CA ASN A 80 -6.11 10.44 -15.37
C ASN A 80 -5.12 11.35 -16.13
N THR A 81 -4.96 12.59 -15.66
CA THR A 81 -3.99 13.55 -16.24
C THR A 81 -2.57 13.02 -16.16
N THR A 82 -2.18 12.49 -15.00
CA THR A 82 -0.84 11.92 -14.76
C THR A 82 -0.59 10.72 -15.67
N LEU A 83 -1.55 9.79 -15.76
CA LEU A 83 -1.42 8.58 -16.59
C LEU A 83 -1.42 8.90 -18.08
N LYS A 84 -2.26 9.84 -18.53
CA LYS A 84 -2.27 10.30 -19.91
C LYS A 84 -0.94 10.98 -20.29
N ALA A 85 -0.38 11.78 -19.39
CA ALA A 85 0.94 12.37 -19.59
C ALA A 85 2.05 11.30 -19.68
N LYS A 86 2.00 10.29 -18.81
CA LYS A 86 2.99 9.21 -18.72
C LYS A 86 2.92 8.22 -19.89
N TYR A 87 1.74 7.71 -20.21
CA TYR A 87 1.55 6.57 -21.13
C TYR A 87 1.00 6.96 -22.50
N LYS A 88 0.54 8.20 -22.67
CA LYS A 88 -0.08 8.69 -23.92
C LYS A 88 -1.27 7.84 -24.39
N ILE A 89 -1.99 7.24 -23.44
CA ILE A 89 -3.23 6.48 -23.66
C ILE A 89 -4.28 6.93 -22.65
N ASP A 90 -5.55 6.73 -23.02
CA ASP A 90 -6.68 7.07 -22.14
C ASP A 90 -7.00 5.93 -21.17
N PHE A 91 -7.43 6.28 -19.97
CA PHE A 91 -7.95 5.32 -18.99
C PHE A 91 -9.38 5.70 -18.63
N LYS A 92 -10.23 4.71 -18.40
CA LYS A 92 -11.43 4.94 -17.58
C LYS A 92 -10.97 5.08 -16.14
N THR A 93 -11.61 5.95 -15.36
CA THR A 93 -11.31 6.09 -13.93
C THR A 93 -12.53 5.82 -13.09
N TYR A 94 -12.31 5.25 -11.91
CA TYR A 94 -13.34 4.93 -10.94
C TYR A 94 -12.76 5.01 -9.55
N SER A 95 -13.45 5.67 -8.63
CA SER A 95 -13.09 5.67 -7.21
C SER A 95 -14.03 4.69 -6.53
N TYR A 96 -13.46 3.65 -5.95
CA TYR A 96 -14.20 2.68 -5.16
C TYR A 96 -13.73 2.69 -3.72
N GLN A 97 -14.65 2.35 -2.82
CA GLN A 97 -14.33 2.22 -1.41
C GLN A 97 -13.74 3.52 -0.85
N LYS A 98 -13.20 3.40 0.35
CA LYS A 98 -12.51 4.46 1.05
C LYS A 98 -11.06 4.65 0.58
N TYR A 99 -10.47 3.70 -0.15
CA TYR A 99 -9.01 3.61 -0.27
C TYR A 99 -8.45 3.55 -1.69
N PHE A 100 -9.26 3.28 -2.72
CA PHE A 100 -8.74 3.02 -4.06
C PHE A 100 -9.27 3.97 -5.12
N ASN A 101 -8.33 4.54 -5.87
CA ASN A 101 -8.59 5.22 -7.12
C ASN A 101 -8.07 4.34 -8.27
N ILE A 102 -8.99 3.83 -9.09
CA ILE A 102 -8.71 2.84 -10.13
C ILE A 102 -8.71 3.54 -11.48
N ALA A 103 -7.63 3.39 -12.24
CA ALA A 103 -7.56 3.69 -13.65
C ALA A 103 -7.47 2.37 -14.42
N TYR A 104 -8.40 2.11 -15.33
CA TYR A 104 -8.52 0.81 -15.98
C TYR A 104 -8.79 0.92 -17.48
N ARG A 105 -8.33 -0.11 -18.20
CA ARG A 105 -8.55 -0.29 -19.65
C ARG A 105 -9.25 -1.61 -20.00
N CYS A 106 -9.53 -2.43 -18.99
CA CYS A 106 -10.34 -3.63 -19.09
C CYS A 106 -11.85 -3.30 -19.13
N THR A 107 -12.69 -4.35 -19.18
CA THR A 107 -14.15 -4.20 -19.09
C THR A 107 -14.60 -3.80 -17.68
N ASP A 108 -15.79 -3.20 -17.57
CA ASP A 108 -16.36 -2.81 -16.28
C ASP A 108 -16.61 -4.05 -15.39
N ALA A 109 -16.93 -5.21 -15.96
CA ALA A 109 -17.07 -6.47 -15.21
C ALA A 109 -15.74 -6.92 -14.58
N GLN A 110 -14.63 -6.82 -15.32
CA GLN A 110 -13.29 -7.14 -14.80
C GLN A 110 -12.86 -6.15 -13.72
N ARG A 111 -13.14 -4.85 -13.89
CA ARG A 111 -12.94 -3.86 -12.84
C ARG A 111 -13.80 -4.13 -11.61
N ASN A 112 -15.07 -4.47 -11.77
CA ASN A 112 -15.97 -4.83 -10.65
C ASN A 112 -15.48 -6.09 -9.91
N HIS A 113 -14.85 -7.01 -10.61
CA HIS A 113 -14.24 -8.18 -9.98
C HIS A 113 -12.99 -7.79 -9.15
N LEU A 114 -12.06 -7.02 -9.71
CA LEU A 114 -10.91 -6.45 -8.99
C LEU A 114 -11.38 -5.74 -7.71
N GLU A 115 -12.40 -4.90 -7.87
CA GLU A 115 -13.06 -4.14 -6.82
C GLU A 115 -13.59 -5.03 -5.68
N TYR A 116 -14.26 -6.13 -6.05
CA TYR A 116 -14.77 -7.12 -5.11
C TYR A 116 -13.66 -7.89 -4.38
N VAL A 117 -12.58 -8.26 -5.08
CA VAL A 117 -11.42 -8.92 -4.45
C VAL A 117 -10.75 -7.97 -3.45
N SER A 118 -10.56 -6.70 -3.81
CA SER A 118 -10.06 -5.66 -2.90
C SER A 118 -10.97 -5.43 -1.69
N TYR A 119 -12.29 -5.54 -1.85
CA TYR A 119 -13.24 -5.53 -0.72
C TYR A 119 -12.99 -6.66 0.28
N LEU A 120 -12.81 -7.88 -0.21
CA LEU A 120 -12.57 -9.04 0.65
C LEU A 120 -11.25 -8.88 1.42
N PHE A 121 -10.23 -8.28 0.81
CA PHE A 121 -8.97 -7.96 1.49
C PHE A 121 -9.21 -7.12 2.75
N PHE A 122 -10.00 -6.04 2.65
CA PHE A 122 -10.31 -5.20 3.81
C PHE A 122 -11.16 -5.91 4.87
N LYS A 123 -12.10 -6.73 4.42
CA LYS A 123 -13.01 -7.44 5.31
C LYS A 123 -12.28 -8.49 6.15
N ASP A 124 -11.17 -9.04 5.64
CA ASP A 124 -10.47 -10.16 6.25
C ASP A 124 -9.01 -9.83 6.58
N THR A 125 -8.10 -9.87 5.60
CA THR A 125 -6.66 -9.71 5.79
C THR A 125 -6.29 -8.40 6.47
N TYR A 126 -6.93 -7.29 6.10
CA TYR A 126 -6.62 -6.00 6.70
C TYR A 126 -6.85 -6.00 8.22
N GLN A 127 -7.97 -6.57 8.66
CA GLN A 127 -8.32 -6.63 10.08
C GLN A 127 -7.37 -7.50 10.90
N LYS A 128 -6.71 -8.48 10.25
CA LYS A 128 -5.73 -9.35 10.91
C LYS A 128 -4.41 -8.63 11.21
N TYR A 129 -3.96 -7.72 10.34
CA TYR A 129 -2.60 -7.20 10.38
C TYR A 129 -2.46 -5.69 10.46
N PHE A 130 -3.45 -4.91 10.02
CA PHE A 130 -3.27 -3.47 9.82
C PHE A 130 -4.13 -2.64 10.78
N ARG A 131 -3.47 -1.73 11.50
CA ARG A 131 -4.06 -0.96 12.61
C ARG A 131 -4.52 0.43 12.21
N TYR A 132 -3.95 1.03 11.16
CA TYR A 132 -4.08 2.46 10.88
C TYR A 132 -4.68 2.75 9.51
N GLU A 133 -5.56 3.75 9.47
CA GLU A 133 -6.11 4.33 8.25
C GLU A 133 -4.97 4.90 7.36
N PRO A 134 -4.96 4.62 6.05
CA PRO A 134 -4.05 5.26 5.12
C PRO A 134 -4.22 6.78 5.13
N LYS A 135 -3.15 7.51 4.80
CA LYS A 135 -3.17 8.99 4.71
C LYS A 135 -3.55 9.49 3.32
N ASN A 136 -3.34 8.66 2.30
CA ASN A 136 -3.59 8.92 0.89
C ASN A 136 -4.32 7.73 0.27
N PRO A 137 -5.13 7.93 -0.79
CA PRO A 137 -5.69 6.81 -1.50
C PRO A 137 -4.60 6.10 -2.30
N PHE A 138 -4.70 4.78 -2.40
CA PHE A 138 -3.91 3.99 -3.31
C PHE A 138 -4.45 4.13 -4.72
N GLN A 139 -3.55 4.06 -5.68
CA GLN A 139 -3.89 4.04 -7.09
C GLN A 139 -3.79 2.60 -7.60
N ILE A 140 -4.75 2.14 -8.39
CA ILE A 140 -4.62 0.89 -9.13
C ILE A 140 -4.66 1.22 -10.63
N VAL A 141 -3.61 0.84 -11.35
CA VAL A 141 -3.57 0.93 -12.82
C VAL A 141 -3.76 -0.48 -13.37
N TYR A 142 -4.94 -0.72 -13.94
CA TYR A 142 -5.41 -2.05 -14.33
C TYR A 142 -5.52 -2.18 -15.85
N PHE A 143 -4.51 -2.79 -16.46
CA PHE A 143 -4.44 -2.99 -17.90
C PHE A 143 -5.34 -4.15 -18.37
N ALA A 144 -5.72 -4.12 -19.65
CA ALA A 144 -6.58 -5.14 -20.21
C ALA A 144 -5.85 -6.49 -20.38
N THR A 145 -4.54 -6.46 -20.67
CA THR A 145 -3.75 -7.65 -20.97
C THR A 145 -2.34 -7.58 -20.40
N LYS A 146 -1.68 -8.73 -20.26
CA LYS A 146 -0.25 -8.82 -19.91
C LYS A 146 0.63 -8.05 -20.91
N GLN A 147 0.35 -8.19 -22.20
CA GLN A 147 1.11 -7.53 -23.26
C GLN A 147 1.07 -6.00 -23.11
N GLU A 148 -0.12 -5.45 -22.85
CA GLU A 148 -0.29 -4.02 -22.63
C GLU A 148 0.44 -3.57 -21.35
N TYR A 149 0.27 -4.30 -20.25
CA TYR A 149 0.97 -4.03 -19.00
C TYR A 149 2.48 -4.02 -19.17
N THR A 150 3.06 -5.05 -19.81
CA THR A 150 4.51 -5.13 -20.03
C THR A 150 4.99 -4.02 -20.95
N LYS A 151 4.23 -3.69 -22.00
CA LYS A 151 4.55 -2.57 -22.90
C LYS A 151 4.67 -1.23 -22.16
N TYR A 152 3.74 -0.93 -21.24
CA TYR A 152 3.69 0.38 -20.59
C TYR A 152 4.48 0.45 -19.28
N THR A 153 4.63 -0.65 -18.56
CA THR A 153 5.37 -0.67 -17.29
C THR A 153 6.81 -1.13 -17.45
N GLY A 154 7.14 -1.85 -18.51
CA GLY A 154 8.43 -2.53 -18.69
C GLY A 154 8.59 -3.79 -17.84
N SER A 155 7.59 -4.15 -17.03
CA SER A 155 7.67 -5.29 -16.11
C SER A 155 7.15 -6.59 -16.75
N SER A 156 7.84 -7.69 -16.49
CA SER A 156 7.41 -9.06 -16.82
C SER A 156 6.60 -9.72 -15.70
N ALA A 157 6.57 -9.11 -14.50
CA ALA A 157 5.85 -9.60 -13.33
C ALA A 157 4.33 -9.59 -13.53
N TYR A 158 3.59 -10.27 -12.65
CA TYR A 158 2.12 -10.28 -12.68
C TYR A 158 1.51 -8.99 -12.11
N GLY A 159 2.28 -8.26 -11.30
CA GLY A 159 1.98 -6.94 -10.80
C GLY A 159 3.18 -6.40 -10.03
N PHE A 160 3.10 -5.13 -9.63
CA PHE A 160 3.98 -4.57 -8.60
C PHE A 160 3.31 -3.35 -7.96
N TYR A 161 3.59 -3.16 -6.67
CA TYR A 161 3.34 -1.92 -5.94
C TYR A 161 4.54 -0.99 -6.06
N GLN A 162 4.29 0.28 -6.41
CA GLN A 162 5.29 1.33 -6.42
C GLN A 162 5.06 2.28 -5.23
N PRO A 163 5.88 2.20 -4.15
CA PRO A 163 5.68 2.99 -2.93
C PRO A 163 5.70 4.51 -3.16
N SER A 164 6.60 4.98 -4.03
CA SER A 164 6.80 6.42 -4.29
C SER A 164 5.55 7.12 -4.83
N SER A 165 4.72 6.42 -5.60
CA SER A 165 3.46 6.93 -6.15
C SER A 165 2.21 6.31 -5.51
N LYS A 166 2.40 5.35 -4.60
CA LYS A 166 1.33 4.53 -4.00
C LYS A 166 0.44 3.88 -5.06
N THR A 167 1.08 3.40 -6.13
CA THR A 167 0.41 2.85 -7.31
C THR A 167 0.68 1.37 -7.43
N LEU A 168 -0.37 0.57 -7.47
CA LEU A 168 -0.36 -0.84 -7.83
C LEU A 168 -0.61 -0.95 -9.34
N TYR A 169 0.31 -1.58 -10.06
CA TYR A 169 0.16 -1.89 -11.48
C TYR A 169 -0.13 -3.38 -11.63
N THR A 170 -1.17 -3.72 -12.38
CA THR A 170 -1.48 -5.12 -12.74
C THR A 170 -2.36 -5.18 -13.98
N TYR A 171 -2.76 -6.38 -14.41
CA TYR A 171 -3.55 -6.60 -15.61
C TYR A 171 -4.57 -7.70 -15.42
N THR A 172 -5.55 -7.75 -16.33
CA THR A 172 -6.59 -8.78 -16.24
C THR A 172 -6.02 -10.17 -16.45
N GLY A 173 -6.33 -11.09 -15.53
CA GLY A 173 -5.82 -12.46 -15.56
C GLY A 173 -4.47 -12.65 -14.85
N SER A 174 -3.93 -11.62 -14.16
CA SER A 174 -2.75 -11.76 -13.32
C SER A 174 -2.96 -12.69 -12.11
N GLY A 175 -4.22 -12.84 -11.66
CA GLY A 175 -4.61 -13.69 -10.55
C GLY A 175 -4.91 -12.89 -9.28
N GLU A 176 -5.90 -13.37 -8.51
CA GLU A 176 -6.34 -12.71 -7.28
C GLU A 176 -5.25 -12.74 -6.20
N GLY A 177 -4.48 -13.83 -6.12
CA GLY A 177 -3.34 -13.93 -5.21
C GLY A 177 -2.24 -12.90 -5.50
N THR A 178 -2.00 -12.55 -6.76
CA THR A 178 -1.08 -11.45 -7.13
C THR A 178 -1.62 -10.11 -6.65
N LEU A 179 -2.91 -9.82 -6.86
CA LEU A 179 -3.51 -8.60 -6.31
C LEU A 179 -3.33 -8.57 -4.78
N TRP A 180 -3.59 -9.69 -4.10
CA TRP A 180 -3.46 -9.79 -2.66
C TRP A 180 -2.03 -9.57 -2.17
N HIS A 181 -1.05 -10.12 -2.87
CA HIS A 181 0.39 -9.91 -2.63
C HIS A 181 0.73 -8.42 -2.66
N GLU A 182 0.35 -7.71 -3.74
CA GLU A 182 0.64 -6.29 -3.86
C GLU A 182 -0.12 -5.42 -2.86
N LEU A 183 -1.34 -5.83 -2.47
CA LEU A 183 -2.08 -5.16 -1.40
C LEU A 183 -1.38 -5.30 -0.05
N VAL A 184 -0.78 -6.45 0.26
CA VAL A 184 0.04 -6.60 1.49
C VAL A 184 1.16 -5.55 1.49
N HIS A 185 1.94 -5.43 0.40
CA HIS A 185 2.99 -4.41 0.29
C HIS A 185 2.47 -2.99 0.48
N ALA A 186 1.37 -2.66 -0.21
CA ALA A 186 0.73 -1.35 -0.11
C ALA A 186 0.31 -1.01 1.33
N PHE A 187 -0.26 -1.98 2.06
CA PHE A 187 -0.74 -1.75 3.42
C PHE A 187 0.34 -1.80 4.48
N VAL A 188 1.42 -2.56 4.26
CA VAL A 188 2.63 -2.44 5.08
C VAL A 188 3.21 -1.04 4.94
N ASP A 189 3.44 -0.55 3.71
CA ASP A 189 3.97 0.79 3.42
C ASP A 189 3.14 1.91 4.07
N THR A 190 1.81 1.80 4.10
CA THR A 190 0.99 2.85 4.73
C THR A 190 0.84 2.72 6.24
N ASN A 191 1.04 1.55 6.83
CA ASN A 191 0.87 1.34 8.27
C ASN A 191 2.16 1.58 9.04
N ILE A 192 3.29 1.59 8.34
CA ILE A 192 4.63 1.60 8.90
C ILE A 192 5.43 2.73 8.24
N GLU A 193 6.01 3.63 9.04
CA GLU A 193 6.75 4.80 8.55
C GLU A 193 8.26 4.54 8.41
N HIS A 194 8.67 3.27 8.50
CA HIS A 194 10.06 2.86 8.54
C HIS A 194 10.29 1.60 7.71
N ASP A 195 11.54 1.42 7.25
CA ASP A 195 11.89 0.25 6.45
C ASP A 195 11.81 -1.04 7.27
N ILE A 196 11.31 -2.09 6.62
CA ILE A 196 11.26 -3.45 7.12
C ILE A 196 12.13 -4.35 6.25
N GLN A 197 12.63 -5.45 6.82
CA GLN A 197 13.47 -6.39 6.09
C GLN A 197 12.69 -7.06 4.94
N GLN A 198 13.35 -7.25 3.80
CA GLN A 198 12.73 -7.74 2.57
C GLN A 198 12.11 -9.14 2.77
N TRP A 199 12.78 -10.05 3.49
CA TRP A 199 12.25 -11.39 3.78
C TRP A 199 10.89 -11.37 4.47
N PHE A 200 10.65 -10.36 5.31
CA PHE A 200 9.36 -10.21 5.98
C PHE A 200 8.30 -9.74 4.99
N SER A 201 8.58 -8.65 4.26
CA SER A 201 7.62 -8.04 3.33
C SER A 201 7.21 -9.05 2.26
N GLU A 202 8.20 -9.62 1.58
CA GLU A 202 7.98 -10.56 0.49
C GLU A 202 7.47 -11.90 0.99
N GLY A 203 7.94 -12.39 2.13
CA GLY A 203 7.44 -13.65 2.70
C GLY A 203 5.96 -13.58 3.06
N LEU A 204 5.54 -12.48 3.70
CA LEU A 204 4.14 -12.26 4.07
C LEU A 204 3.27 -12.09 2.82
N ALA A 205 3.70 -11.29 1.85
CA ALA A 205 2.96 -11.09 0.61
C ALA A 205 2.87 -12.40 -0.21
N SER A 206 3.97 -13.15 -0.32
CA SER A 206 4.08 -14.41 -1.06
C SER A 206 3.24 -15.55 -0.47
N PHE A 207 2.92 -15.50 0.83
CA PHE A 207 2.00 -16.45 1.44
C PHE A 207 0.62 -16.46 0.74
N TYR A 208 0.16 -15.30 0.26
CA TYR A 208 -1.16 -15.13 -0.36
C TYR A 208 -1.22 -15.43 -1.86
N GLU A 209 -0.09 -15.61 -2.55
CA GLU A 209 -0.04 -15.71 -4.02
C GLU A 209 -0.84 -16.87 -4.63
N MET A 210 -1.02 -17.96 -3.88
CA MET A 210 -1.83 -19.12 -4.33
C MET A 210 -3.27 -19.03 -3.86
N GLY A 211 -3.63 -17.97 -3.13
CA GLY A 211 -4.98 -17.76 -2.66
C GLY A 211 -5.91 -17.27 -3.78
N GLY A 212 -7.20 -17.41 -3.53
CA GLY A 212 -8.25 -16.99 -4.46
C GLY A 212 -9.61 -16.90 -3.79
N VAL A 213 -10.54 -16.22 -4.45
CA VAL A 213 -11.90 -16.01 -3.98
C VAL A 213 -12.75 -17.21 -4.34
N HIS A 214 -13.38 -17.79 -3.33
CA HIS A 214 -14.34 -18.86 -3.47
C HIS A 214 -15.48 -18.64 -2.49
N GLN A 215 -16.73 -18.73 -2.96
CA GLN A 215 -17.94 -18.59 -2.13
C GLN A 215 -17.90 -17.36 -1.19
N ASN A 216 -17.57 -16.20 -1.76
CA ASN A 216 -17.50 -14.91 -1.06
C ASN A 216 -16.44 -14.82 0.06
N LYS A 217 -15.40 -15.65 0.01
CA LYS A 217 -14.26 -15.63 0.93
C LYS A 217 -12.97 -15.76 0.15
N PHE A 218 -11.91 -15.12 0.63
CA PHE A 218 -10.57 -15.41 0.14
C PHE A 218 -10.03 -16.65 0.85
N LEU A 219 -9.58 -17.63 0.08
CA LEU A 219 -8.97 -18.84 0.59
C LEU A 219 -7.45 -18.67 0.56
N GLU A 220 -6.82 -18.54 1.73
CA GLU A 220 -5.36 -18.38 1.90
C GLU A 220 -4.70 -19.66 2.44
N GLY A 221 -3.38 -19.70 2.58
CA GLY A 221 -2.69 -20.83 3.22
C GLY A 221 -2.64 -22.08 2.35
N TYR A 222 -1.99 -21.98 1.20
CA TYR A 222 -1.65 -23.11 0.34
C TYR A 222 -0.13 -23.18 0.15
N THR A 223 0.45 -24.33 -0.19
CA THR A 223 1.75 -24.36 -0.86
C THR A 223 1.58 -23.96 -2.33
N ASN A 224 2.66 -23.63 -3.04
CA ASN A 224 2.60 -23.18 -4.43
C ASN A 224 3.80 -23.70 -5.26
N TRP A 225 4.00 -23.12 -6.44
CA TRP A 225 5.09 -23.46 -7.37
C TRP A 225 6.50 -23.22 -6.80
N ARG A 226 6.65 -22.50 -5.69
CA ARG A 226 7.94 -22.33 -5.00
C ARG A 226 8.28 -23.50 -4.07
N GLN A 227 7.31 -24.35 -3.71
CA GLN A 227 7.55 -25.51 -2.84
C GLN A 227 8.61 -26.48 -3.41
N PRO A 228 8.57 -26.85 -4.72
CA PRO A 228 9.60 -27.70 -5.30
C PRO A 228 10.98 -27.03 -5.36
N LEU A 229 11.05 -25.70 -5.44
CA LEU A 229 12.32 -24.96 -5.38
C LEU A 229 12.95 -25.09 -4.00
N LEU A 230 12.16 -24.83 -2.94
CA LEU A 230 12.62 -25.00 -1.56
C LEU A 230 13.11 -26.44 -1.28
N ILE A 231 12.38 -27.46 -1.75
CA ILE A 231 12.80 -28.87 -1.60
C ILE A 231 14.14 -29.12 -2.29
N LYS A 232 14.35 -28.57 -3.50
CA LYS A 232 15.63 -28.68 -4.23
C LYS A 232 16.77 -27.99 -3.48
N MET A 233 16.55 -26.79 -2.92
CA MET A 233 17.56 -26.06 -2.14
C MET A 233 17.99 -26.89 -0.91
N LEU A 234 17.01 -27.41 -0.16
CA LEU A 234 17.26 -28.25 1.01
C LEU A 234 18.01 -29.55 0.65
N ALA A 235 17.75 -30.13 -0.53
CA ALA A 235 18.45 -31.32 -0.99
C ALA A 235 19.91 -31.05 -1.37
N ARG A 236 20.21 -29.89 -1.95
CA ARG A 236 21.57 -29.48 -2.36
C ARG A 236 22.43 -28.98 -1.21
N LYS A 237 21.85 -28.81 -0.01
CA LYS A 237 22.47 -28.08 1.12
C LYS A 237 22.86 -26.63 0.76
N ASP A 238 22.20 -26.09 -0.27
CA ASP A 238 22.33 -24.70 -0.71
C ASP A 238 21.21 -23.89 -0.03
N TYR A 239 21.20 -23.97 1.29
CA TYR A 239 20.17 -23.41 2.14
C TYR A 239 20.88 -22.71 3.29
N LEU A 240 20.82 -21.38 3.30
CA LEU A 240 21.32 -20.60 4.43
C LEU A 240 20.57 -21.04 5.69
N PRO A 241 21.19 -21.08 6.87
CA PRO A 241 20.46 -21.27 8.12
C PRO A 241 19.42 -20.16 8.35
N LEU A 242 18.35 -20.41 9.11
CA LEU A 242 17.33 -19.40 9.42
C LEU A 242 17.94 -18.16 10.07
N GLU A 243 18.88 -18.35 11.00
CA GLU A 243 19.56 -17.23 11.67
C GLU A 243 20.26 -16.28 10.68
N VAL A 244 20.94 -16.85 9.68
CA VAL A 244 21.69 -16.09 8.67
C VAL A 244 20.73 -15.41 7.70
N PHE A 245 19.72 -16.14 7.23
CA PHE A 245 18.70 -15.62 6.32
C PHE A 245 17.91 -14.45 6.90
N LEU A 246 17.55 -14.49 8.19
CA LEU A 246 16.85 -13.40 8.86
C LEU A 246 17.70 -12.13 9.01
N GLN A 247 19.00 -12.17 8.67
CA GLN A 247 19.90 -11.02 8.63
C GLN A 247 20.05 -10.42 7.23
N GLU A 248 19.54 -11.08 6.18
CA GLU A 248 19.66 -10.56 4.82
C GLU A 248 18.84 -9.28 4.65
N ASP A 249 19.53 -8.22 4.21
CA ASP A 249 18.90 -6.95 3.84
C ASP A 249 18.27 -7.04 2.46
N GLU A 250 18.91 -7.77 1.54
CA GLU A 250 18.44 -8.04 0.18
C GLU A 250 18.34 -9.55 -0.08
N MET A 251 17.30 -9.95 -0.81
CA MET A 251 16.99 -11.33 -1.18
C MET A 251 17.05 -11.51 -2.69
N SER A 252 17.58 -12.64 -3.16
CA SER A 252 17.44 -13.07 -4.55
C SER A 252 15.97 -13.45 -4.85
N GLU A 253 15.46 -13.07 -6.03
CA GLU A 253 14.02 -13.10 -6.36
C GLU A 253 13.36 -14.51 -6.35
N ASP A 254 14.13 -15.60 -6.40
CA ASP A 254 13.56 -16.96 -6.48
C ASP A 254 13.78 -17.79 -5.21
N ASP A 255 15.03 -18.03 -4.85
CA ASP A 255 15.40 -18.97 -3.77
C ASP A 255 15.07 -18.40 -2.39
N ALA A 256 15.42 -17.13 -2.15
CA ALA A 256 15.13 -16.47 -0.88
C ALA A 256 13.62 -16.21 -0.70
N TYR A 257 12.87 -15.99 -1.77
CA TYR A 257 11.40 -15.86 -1.73
C TYR A 257 10.73 -17.18 -1.34
N ALA A 258 11.19 -18.31 -1.88
CA ALA A 258 10.68 -19.62 -1.51
C ALA A 258 10.84 -19.87 0.00
N LYS A 259 12.01 -19.53 0.54
CA LYS A 259 12.32 -19.64 1.97
C LYS A 259 11.48 -18.69 2.83
N ALA A 260 11.45 -17.40 2.48
CA ALA A 260 10.65 -16.37 3.14
C ALA A 260 9.19 -16.80 3.24
N ARG A 261 8.60 -17.16 2.10
CA ARG A 261 7.22 -17.63 2.01
C ARG A 261 6.94 -18.83 2.90
N PHE A 262 7.83 -19.83 2.90
CA PHE A 262 7.59 -21.03 3.68
C PHE A 262 7.71 -20.78 5.19
N LEU A 263 8.46 -19.76 5.63
CA LEU A 263 8.44 -19.34 7.04
C LEU A 263 7.04 -18.87 7.46
N PHE A 264 6.34 -18.12 6.61
CA PHE A 264 4.95 -17.74 6.87
C PHE A 264 3.98 -18.93 6.79
N CYS A 265 4.22 -19.89 5.91
CA CYS A 265 3.48 -21.16 5.89
C CYS A 265 3.65 -21.95 7.19
N TYR A 266 4.89 -22.03 7.69
CA TYR A 266 5.21 -22.69 8.95
C TYR A 266 4.55 -21.98 10.14
N LEU A 267 4.61 -20.64 10.19
CA LEU A 267 3.90 -19.85 11.20
C LEU A 267 2.38 -20.00 11.10
N TRP A 268 1.82 -20.11 9.90
CA TRP A 268 0.41 -20.37 9.68
C TRP A 268 -0.02 -21.71 10.25
N ILE A 269 0.69 -22.79 9.89
CA ILE A 269 0.40 -24.16 10.37
C ILE A 269 0.44 -24.23 11.91
N ASN A 270 1.32 -23.48 12.56
CA ASN A 270 1.41 -23.44 14.03
C ASN A 270 0.49 -22.39 14.68
N ASN A 271 -0.39 -21.73 13.91
CA ASN A 271 -1.30 -20.68 14.37
C ASN A 271 -0.57 -19.50 15.06
N LYS A 272 0.63 -19.14 14.56
CA LYS A 272 1.48 -18.05 15.08
C LYS A 272 1.67 -16.89 14.12
N MET A 273 1.18 -16.98 12.88
CA MET A 273 1.39 -15.93 11.87
C MET A 273 0.83 -14.57 12.27
N ILE A 274 -0.40 -14.52 12.78
CA ILE A 274 -1.04 -13.25 13.20
C ILE A 274 -0.29 -12.55 14.34
N PRO A 275 -0.01 -13.21 15.49
CA PRO A 275 0.74 -12.56 16.56
C PRO A 275 2.18 -12.20 16.12
N PHE A 276 2.81 -13.04 15.31
CA PHE A 276 4.15 -12.75 14.77
C PHE A 276 4.17 -11.47 13.92
N VAL A 277 3.30 -11.39 12.91
CA VAL A 277 3.23 -10.24 11.99
C VAL A 277 2.93 -8.96 12.76
N ASN A 278 1.95 -8.99 13.67
CA ASN A 278 1.58 -7.81 14.45
C ASN A 278 2.72 -7.32 15.34
N THR A 279 3.40 -8.21 16.06
CA THR A 279 4.52 -7.81 16.93
C THR A 279 5.72 -7.36 16.11
N TYR A 280 6.02 -8.02 14.99
CA TYR A 280 7.12 -7.58 14.11
C TYR A 280 6.87 -6.17 13.55
N LEU A 281 5.69 -5.94 12.95
CA LEU A 281 5.35 -4.65 12.32
C LEU A 281 5.32 -3.51 13.35
N TYR A 282 4.63 -3.69 14.48
CA TYR A 282 4.33 -2.56 15.35
C TYR A 282 5.22 -2.42 16.58
N ASP A 283 5.89 -3.49 17.00
CA ASP A 283 6.71 -3.47 18.21
C ASP A 283 8.19 -3.57 17.89
N LEU A 284 8.60 -4.53 17.04
CA LEU A 284 10.01 -4.79 16.79
C LEU A 284 10.60 -3.84 15.76
N SER A 285 10.04 -3.81 14.54
CA SER A 285 10.61 -3.04 13.43
C SER A 285 10.59 -1.52 13.67
N ALA A 286 9.71 -1.05 14.56
CA ALA A 286 9.66 0.34 15.01
C ALA A 286 10.80 0.73 15.98
N LYS A 287 11.38 -0.25 16.67
CA LYS A 287 12.37 -0.01 17.75
C LYS A 287 13.78 -0.48 17.39
N TYR A 288 13.89 -1.45 16.49
CA TYR A 288 15.15 -2.12 16.17
C TYR A 288 15.37 -2.14 14.66
N LYS A 289 16.65 -2.18 14.24
CA LYS A 289 17.10 -2.29 12.84
C LYS A 289 18.28 -3.26 12.74
N GLY A 290 18.55 -3.75 11.53
CA GLY A 290 19.65 -4.67 11.22
C GLY A 290 19.73 -5.85 12.18
N LYS A 291 20.95 -6.22 12.60
CA LYS A 291 21.21 -7.34 13.51
C LYS A 291 20.41 -7.31 14.82
N ALA A 292 20.14 -6.12 15.37
CA ALA A 292 19.34 -5.98 16.58
C ALA A 292 17.87 -6.38 16.35
N LEU A 293 17.31 -6.03 15.18
CA LEU A 293 15.97 -6.46 14.78
C LEU A 293 15.94 -7.98 14.55
N THR A 294 16.95 -8.54 13.89
CA THR A 294 17.04 -10.00 13.69
C THR A 294 17.06 -10.74 15.03
N LYS A 295 17.89 -10.32 15.98
CA LYS A 295 17.94 -10.92 17.32
C LYS A 295 16.56 -10.90 17.99
N LYS A 296 15.86 -9.76 17.96
CA LYS A 296 14.51 -9.66 18.55
C LYS A 296 13.45 -10.46 17.79
N THR A 297 13.63 -10.64 16.49
CA THR A 297 12.77 -11.49 15.67
C THR A 297 12.96 -12.96 16.02
N ILE A 298 14.19 -13.42 16.22
CA ILE A 298 14.50 -14.77 16.70
C ILE A 298 13.89 -15.00 18.08
N GLU A 299 14.13 -14.10 19.05
CA GLU A 299 13.52 -14.19 20.39
C GLU A 299 11.98 -14.27 20.31
N LEU A 300 11.34 -13.56 19.36
CA LEU A 300 9.91 -13.64 19.13
C LEU A 300 9.46 -14.99 18.56
N LEU A 301 10.18 -15.53 17.57
CA LEU A 301 9.91 -16.85 17.00
C LEU A 301 9.97 -17.92 18.09
N GLU A 302 11.07 -17.94 18.85
CA GLU A 302 11.30 -18.90 19.93
C GLU A 302 10.21 -18.82 21.00
N LYS A 303 9.85 -17.60 21.41
CA LYS A 303 8.77 -17.36 22.37
C LYS A 303 7.42 -17.85 21.86
N LEU A 304 7.05 -17.54 20.61
CA LEU A 304 5.73 -17.90 20.07
C LEU A 304 5.60 -19.39 19.82
N LEU A 305 6.67 -20.05 19.41
CA LEU A 305 6.71 -21.46 19.06
C LEU A 305 7.13 -22.37 20.23
N LYS A 306 7.64 -21.77 21.33
CA LYS A 306 8.16 -22.46 22.53
C LYS A 306 9.26 -23.47 22.20
N LYS A 307 10.18 -23.07 21.34
CA LYS A 307 11.26 -23.89 20.77
C LYS A 307 12.49 -23.02 20.56
N SER A 308 13.68 -23.60 20.59
CA SER A 308 14.88 -22.88 20.13
C SER A 308 14.85 -22.67 18.62
N LEU A 309 15.64 -21.72 18.11
CA LEU A 309 15.74 -21.50 16.66
C LEU A 309 16.19 -22.76 15.91
N GLU A 310 17.08 -23.57 16.50
CA GLU A 310 17.56 -24.82 15.90
C GLU A 310 16.46 -25.88 15.82
N GLU A 311 15.59 -25.97 16.83
CA GLU A 311 14.42 -26.85 16.80
C GLU A 311 13.41 -26.40 15.74
N ILE A 312 13.19 -25.09 15.64
CA ILE A 312 12.33 -24.48 14.62
C ILE A 312 12.86 -24.79 13.23
N GLU A 313 14.16 -24.63 12.99
CA GLU A 313 14.82 -24.91 11.71
C GLU A 313 14.67 -26.38 11.31
N LYS A 314 14.95 -27.31 12.23
CA LYS A 314 14.77 -28.75 11.99
C LYS A 314 13.33 -29.10 11.61
N GLU A 315 12.35 -28.57 12.34
CA GLU A 315 10.93 -28.81 12.03
C GLU A 315 10.49 -28.16 10.72
N TYR A 316 10.95 -26.94 10.46
CA TYR A 316 10.73 -26.22 9.21
C TYR A 316 11.19 -27.08 8.03
N GLU A 317 12.41 -27.63 8.07
CA GLU A 317 12.95 -28.44 6.97
C GLU A 317 12.19 -29.75 6.78
N VAL A 318 11.88 -30.45 7.86
CA VAL A 318 11.12 -31.70 7.83
C VAL A 318 9.74 -31.45 7.22
N LEU A 319 9.08 -30.37 7.64
CA LEU A 319 7.77 -29.99 7.11
C LEU A 319 7.84 -29.58 5.65
N ALA A 320 8.86 -28.82 5.23
CA ALA A 320 9.07 -28.42 3.85
C ALA A 320 9.21 -29.63 2.91
N LYS A 321 9.96 -30.65 3.33
CA LYS A 321 10.15 -31.89 2.56
C LYS A 321 8.88 -32.75 2.50
N LYS A 322 7.99 -32.64 3.50
CA LYS A 322 6.75 -33.43 3.58
C LYS A 322 5.61 -32.85 2.76
N LEU A 323 5.52 -31.53 2.62
CA LEU A 323 4.39 -30.87 1.97
C LEU A 323 4.53 -30.85 0.44
N PRO A 324 3.61 -31.47 -0.34
CA PRO A 324 3.55 -31.31 -1.79
C PRO A 324 3.22 -29.87 -2.20
N PRO A 325 3.51 -29.48 -3.46
CA PRO A 325 3.05 -28.22 -4.02
C PRO A 325 1.52 -28.17 -4.17
N TYR A 326 0.95 -26.96 -4.18
CA TYR A 326 -0.47 -26.68 -4.38
C TYR A 326 -1.44 -27.31 -3.36
N GLN A 327 -0.96 -27.62 -2.15
CA GLN A 327 -1.76 -28.22 -1.08
C GLN A 327 -2.28 -27.16 -0.11
N LYS A 328 -3.54 -27.29 0.29
CA LYS A 328 -4.11 -26.51 1.40
C LYS A 328 -3.39 -26.85 2.71
N LEU A 329 -2.95 -25.83 3.42
CA LEU A 329 -2.35 -25.94 4.74
C LEU A 329 -3.43 -25.93 5.82
N THR A 330 -3.37 -26.90 6.72
CA THR A 330 -4.22 -26.97 7.92
C THR A 330 -3.46 -26.44 9.13
N THR A 331 -4.12 -25.60 9.92
CA THR A 331 -3.59 -25.17 11.23
C THR A 331 -3.68 -26.32 12.22
N LYS A 332 -2.66 -26.46 13.08
CA LYS A 332 -2.64 -27.42 14.20
C LYS A 332 -3.60 -27.04 15.32
#